data_AF-A0A2V7BFS7-F1
#
_entry.id   AF-A0A2V7BFS7-F1
#
_cell.length_a   1.000
_cell.length_b   1.000
_cell.length_c   1.000
_cell.angle_alpha   90.00
_cell.angle_beta   90.00
_cell.angle_gamma   90.00
#
_symmetry.space_group_name_H-M   'P 1'
#
loop_
_entity.id
_entity.type
_entity.pdbx_description
1 polymer ?
#
loop_
_entity_poly.entity_id
_entity_poly.type
_entity_poly.pdbx_seq_one_letter_code
_entity_poly.pdbx_strand_id
1 'polypeptide(L)' 'MLERAAESEVDGIHVPVARRADLILLTLYAGGPQDAWDIEQLLAGAETDAVIADVERELPRLPRHASHLWLRIRE' A
#
# COMPACT_ATOMS: atom_id res chain seq x y z
N MET A 1 7.99 17.25 7.92
CA MET A 1 8.77 16.32 7.07
C MET A 1 7.85 15.15 6.75
N LEU A 2 7.71 14.74 5.48
CA LEU A 2 6.95 13.54 5.12
C LEU A 2 7.85 12.31 5.31
N GLU A 3 8.07 11.87 6.55
CA GLU A 3 9.08 10.85 6.90
C GLU A 3 8.93 9.52 6.15
N ARG A 4 7.70 9.20 5.71
CA ARG A 4 7.40 7.99 4.93
C ARG A 4 7.44 8.20 3.42
N ALA A 5 7.53 9.43 2.92
CA ALA A 5 7.58 9.62 1.47
C ALA A 5 8.85 9.01 0.86
N ALA A 6 8.74 8.58 -0.39
CA ALA A 6 9.86 8.27 -1.26
C ALA A 6 10.00 9.39 -2.28
N GLU A 7 11.23 9.71 -2.69
CA GLU A 7 11.46 10.62 -3.80
C GLU A 7 11.12 9.91 -5.12
N SER A 8 10.46 10.63 -6.03
CA SER A 8 10.17 10.16 -7.37
C SER A 8 10.33 11.32 -8.36
N GLU A 9 10.74 11.00 -9.59
CA GLU A 9 10.87 11.98 -10.66
C GLU A 9 9.64 11.95 -11.57
N VAL A 10 9.02 13.11 -11.77
CA VAL A 10 7.92 13.31 -12.71
C VAL A 10 8.27 14.50 -13.59
N ASP A 11 8.40 14.28 -14.89
CA ASP A 11 8.77 15.31 -15.88
C ASP A 11 10.02 16.14 -15.48
N GLY A 12 11.05 15.49 -14.92
CA GLY A 12 12.28 16.15 -14.47
C GLY A 12 12.20 16.81 -13.10
N ILE A 13 11.05 16.73 -12.43
CA ILE A 13 10.82 17.33 -11.11
C ILE A 13 10.82 16.23 -10.05
N HIS A 14 11.67 16.38 -9.04
CA HIS A 14 11.71 15.47 -7.90
C HIS A 14 10.60 15.84 -6.92
N VAL A 15 9.67 14.91 -6.72
CA VAL A 15 8.50 15.08 -5.85
C VAL A 15 8.46 13.98 -4.79
N PRO A 16 8.15 14.32 -3.53
CA PRO A 16 7.90 13.31 -2.51
C PRO A 16 6.54 12.64 -2.77
N VAL A 17 6.54 11.32 -2.94
CA VAL A 17 5.34 10.51 -3.16
C VAL A 17 5.15 9.49 -2.03
N ALA A 18 3.91 9.07 -1.81
CA ALA A 18 3.61 7.98 -0.89
C ALA A 18 4.28 6.68 -1.39
N ARG A 19 4.80 5.86 -0.46
CA ARG A 19 5.33 4.55 -0.84
C ARG A 19 4.19 3.62 -1.22
N ARG A 20 4.49 2.58 -1.99
CA ARG A 20 3.49 1.55 -2.37
C ARG A 20 2.77 0.95 -1.16
N ALA A 21 3.49 0.66 -0.08
CA ALA A 21 2.88 0.17 1.16
C ALA A 21 1.90 1.19 1.78
N ASP A 22 2.20 2.49 1.70
CA ASP A 22 1.31 3.54 2.21
C ASP A 22 0.03 3.62 1.37
N LEU A 23 0.14 3.47 0.05
CA LEU A 23 -1.01 3.42 -0.86
C LEU A 23 -1.88 2.19 -0.57
N ILE A 24 -1.30 1.01 -0.38
CA ILE A 24 -2.04 -0.21 -0.02
C ILE A 24 -2.78 -0.02 1.31
N LEU A 25 -2.11 0.51 2.34
CA LEU A 25 -2.73 0.76 3.65
C LEU A 25 -3.88 1.77 3.55
N LEU A 26 -3.74 2.82 2.74
CA LEU A 26 -4.79 3.78 2.47
C LEU A 26 -5.99 3.11 1.79
N THR A 27 -5.75 2.28 0.77
CA THR A 27 -6.79 1.54 0.07
C THR A 27 -7.51 0.58 1.02
N LEU A 28 -6.77 -0.26 1.76
CA LEU A 28 -7.33 -1.17 2.77
C LEU A 28 -8.20 -0.45 3.81
N TYR A 29 -7.81 0.77 4.22
CA TYR A 29 -8.59 1.59 5.13
C TYR A 29 -9.91 2.05 4.49
N ALA A 30 -9.88 2.50 3.23
CA ALA A 30 -11.05 2.98 2.51
C ALA A 30 -12.15 1.91 2.38
N GLY A 31 -11.77 0.64 2.14
CA GLY A 31 -12.70 -0.50 2.15
C GLY A 31 -13.74 -0.48 1.03
N GLY A 32 -13.41 0.13 -0.11
CA GLY A 32 -14.22 0.17 -1.32
C GLY A 32 -14.29 -1.18 -2.05
N PRO A 33 -15.26 -1.34 -2.96
CA PRO A 33 -15.48 -2.59 -3.70
C PRO A 33 -14.39 -2.91 -4.74
N GLN A 34 -13.59 -1.92 -5.14
CA GLN A 34 -12.51 -2.07 -6.13
C GLN A 34 -11.12 -2.26 -5.49
N ASP A 35 -11.01 -2.10 -4.17
CA ASP A 35 -9.75 -2.07 -3.43
C ASP A 35 -8.90 -3.33 -3.61
N ALA A 36 -9.53 -4.49 -3.78
CA ALA A 36 -8.80 -5.74 -4.02
C ALA A 36 -7.95 -5.67 -5.28
N TRP A 37 -8.56 -5.22 -6.39
CA TRP A 37 -7.88 -5.13 -7.67
C TRP A 37 -6.77 -4.06 -7.63
N ASP A 38 -7.03 -2.91 -7.00
CA ASP A 38 -6.02 -1.85 -6.85
C ASP A 38 -4.78 -2.34 -6.06
N ILE A 39 -5.00 -3.08 -4.98
CA ILE A 39 -3.92 -3.64 -4.16
C ILE A 39 -3.14 -4.71 -4.93
N GLU A 40 -3.81 -5.57 -5.69
CA GLU A 40 -3.15 -6.55 -6.57
C GLU A 40 -2.24 -5.85 -7.59
N GLN A 41 -2.69 -4.75 -8.21
CA GLN A 41 -1.85 -3.98 -9.14
C GLN A 41 -0.63 -3.37 -8.44
N LEU A 42 -0.79 -2.86 -7.21
CA LEU A 42 0.33 -2.30 -6.43
C LEU A 42 1.35 -3.37 -6.01
N LEU A 43 0.93 -4.63 -5.89
CA LEU A 43 1.78 -5.78 -5.56
C LEU A 43 2.48 -6.39 -6.78
N ALA A 44 2.01 -6.15 -8.00
CA ALA A 44 2.51 -6.77 -9.23
C ALA A 44 3.90 -6.26 -9.72
N GLY A 45 4.68 -5.58 -8.87
CA GLY A 45 5.98 -4.97 -9.21
C GLY A 45 7.20 -5.67 -8.60
N ALA A 46 8.37 -5.05 -8.70
CA ALA A 46 9.57 -5.48 -7.99
C ALA A 46 9.45 -5.24 -6.47
N GLU A 47 10.24 -5.96 -5.66
CA GLU A 47 10.31 -5.79 -4.20
C GLU A 47 8.98 -6.07 -3.46
N THR A 48 8.11 -6.92 -4.03
CA THR A 48 6.81 -7.25 -3.45
C THR A 48 6.90 -7.75 -2.01
N ASP A 49 7.91 -8.58 -1.67
CA ASP A 49 8.09 -9.11 -0.31
C ASP A 49 8.36 -8.00 0.72
N ALA A 50 9.14 -6.98 0.36
CA ALA A 50 9.40 -5.84 1.24
C ALA A 50 8.13 -4.99 1.43
N VAL A 51 7.36 -4.79 0.36
CA VAL A 51 6.07 -4.09 0.42
C VAL A 51 5.08 -4.84 1.31
N ILE A 52 4.98 -6.17 1.18
CA ILE A 52 4.13 -7.02 2.01
C ILE A 52 4.52 -6.87 3.49
N ALA A 53 5.82 -6.99 3.82
CA ALA A 53 6.29 -6.87 5.18
C ALA A 53 5.97 -5.49 5.79
N ASP A 54 6.07 -4.42 5.00
CA ASP A 54 5.70 -3.07 5.42
C ASP A 54 4.20 -2.92 5.67
N VAL A 55 3.35 -3.51 4.83
CA VAL A 55 1.89 -3.52 5.02
C VAL A 55 1.52 -4.31 6.28
N GLU A 56 2.04 -5.53 6.43
CA GLU A 56 1.73 -6.42 7.55
C GLU A 56 2.15 -5.83 8.90
N ARG A 57 3.25 -5.08 8.95
CA ARG A 57 3.71 -4.37 10.15
C ARG A 57 2.72 -3.31 10.62
N GLU A 58 2.04 -2.64 9.70
CA GLU A 58 1.14 -1.51 10.00
C GLU A 58 -0.34 -1.94 10.07
N LEU A 59 -0.69 -3.06 9.44
CA LEU A 59 -2.04 -3.61 9.36
C LEU A 59 -2.78 -3.71 10.71
N PRO A 60 -2.13 -4.06 11.85
CA PRO A 60 -2.82 -4.12 13.15
C PRO A 60 -3.38 -2.77 13.65
N ARG A 61 -2.96 -1.66 13.04
CA ARG A 61 -3.45 -0.30 13.36
C ARG A 61 -4.71 0.07 12.58
N LEU A 62 -5.11 -0.71 11.57
CA LEU A 62 -6.27 -0.45 10.74
C LEU A 62 -7.54 -1.10 11.31
N PRO A 63 -8.73 -0.67 10.87
CA PRO A 63 -9.99 -1.34 11.21
C PRO A 63 -9.99 -2.81 10.75
N ARG A 64 -10.79 -3.66 11.42
CA ARG A 64 -10.82 -5.11 11.15
C ARG A 64 -11.13 -5.50 9.70
N HIS A 65 -11.91 -4.70 8.98
CA HIS A 65 -12.22 -4.99 7.57
C HIS A 65 -10.97 -4.98 6.69
N ALA A 66 -9.98 -4.14 7.00
CA ALA A 66 -8.71 -4.07 6.30
C ALA A 66 -7.97 -5.42 6.39
N SER A 67 -7.87 -5.99 7.59
CA SER A 67 -7.22 -7.30 7.77
C SER A 67 -7.97 -8.41 7.03
N HIS A 68 -9.30 -8.40 7.01
CA HIS A 68 -10.08 -9.40 6.26
C HIS A 68 -9.84 -9.30 4.75
N LEU A 69 -9.81 -8.08 4.19
CA LEU A 69 -9.52 -7.89 2.77
C LEU A 69 -8.08 -8.29 2.45
N TRP A 70 -7.11 -7.89 3.28
CA TRP A 70 -5.71 -8.27 3.12
C TRP A 70 -5.54 -9.80 3.10
N LEU A 71 -6.13 -10.52 4.05
CA LEU A 71 -6.08 -11.98 4.08
C LEU A 71 -6.64 -12.60 2.80
N ARG A 72 -7.78 -12.11 2.30
CA ARG A 72 -8.37 -12.58 1.04
C ARG A 72 -7.45 -12.41 -0.16
N ILE A 73 -6.71 -11.31 -0.25
CA ILE A 73 -5.79 -11.03 -1.36
C ILE A 73 -4.53 -11.91 -1.28
N ARG A 74 -4.18 -12.40 -0.08
CA ARG A 74 -2.97 -13.19 0.18
C ARG A 74 -3.18 -14.71 0.09
N GLU A 75 -4.42 -15.17 -0.01
CA GLU A 75 -4.79 -16.57 -0.30
C GLU A 75 -4.58 -16.90 -1.79
#